data_AF-G9PNT9-F1
#
_entry.id   AF-G9PNT9-F1
#
_cell.length_a   1.000
_cell.length_b   1.000
_cell.length_c   1.000
_cell.angle_alpha   90.00
_cell.angle_beta   90.00
_cell.angle_gamma   90.00
#
_symmetry.space_group_name_H-M   'P 1'
#
loop_
_entity.id
_entity.type
_entity.pdbx_description
1 polymer ?
#
loop_
_entity_poly.entity_id
_entity_poly.type
_entity_poly.pdbx_seq_one_letter_code
_entity_poly.pdbx_strand_id
1 'polypeptide(L)'
;RTPAVTGPEAPSGRTHIVLPGESLWSITAHLLPTGAGRAQVAQGWPALYRANADAIGPNPSLIRPGTVLSVPSSLAAPSTTTGGREPSR
;
A
#
# COMPACT_ATOMS: atom_id res chain seq x y z
N ARG A 1 -25.39 -22.61 14.47
CA ARG A 1 -25.02 -21.20 14.23
C ARG A 1 -23.51 -21.15 14.08
N THR A 2 -23.03 -21.00 12.86
CA THR A 2 -21.62 -20.70 12.54
C THR A 2 -21.27 -19.30 13.06
N PRO A 3 -20.18 -19.09 13.80
CA PRO A 3 -19.63 -17.76 13.90
C PRO A 3 -19.00 -17.43 12.55
N ALA A 4 -19.70 -16.63 11.74
CA ALA A 4 -19.06 -15.87 10.70
C ALA A 4 -18.11 -14.90 11.40
N VAL A 5 -16.85 -15.29 11.54
CA VAL A 5 -15.78 -14.34 11.79
C VAL A 5 -15.68 -13.54 10.49
N THR A 6 -16.46 -12.46 10.38
CA THR A 6 -16.01 -11.26 9.69
C THR A 6 -14.80 -10.77 10.48
N GLY A 7 -13.66 -11.43 10.28
CA GLY A 7 -12.39 -10.82 10.61
C GLY A 7 -12.35 -9.49 9.87
N PRO A 8 -11.79 -8.41 10.46
CA PRO A 8 -11.59 -7.19 9.71
C PRO A 8 -10.89 -7.61 8.42
N GLU A 9 -11.49 -7.29 7.28
CA GLU A 9 -10.97 -7.54 5.93
C GLU A 9 -9.45 -7.43 6.02
N ALA A 10 -8.77 -8.58 6.10
CA ALA A 10 -7.34 -8.59 6.31
C ALA A 10 -6.81 -7.73 5.17
N PRO A 11 -6.06 -6.64 5.42
CA PRO A 11 -5.57 -5.83 4.34
C PRO A 11 -4.74 -6.79 3.49
N SER A 12 -5.32 -7.22 2.37
CA SER A 12 -4.61 -7.87 1.29
C SER A 12 -3.67 -6.84 0.62
N GLY A 13 -3.62 -5.63 1.18
CA GLY A 13 -2.62 -4.62 1.00
C GLY A 13 -1.24 -5.21 1.26
N ARG A 14 -0.38 -5.05 0.26
CA ARG A 14 1.05 -5.25 0.42
C ARG A 14 1.53 -4.44 1.62
N THR A 15 2.44 -5.01 2.37
CA THR A 15 3.11 -4.31 3.45
C THR A 15 4.55 -4.11 3.07
N HIS A 16 5.07 -2.90 3.23
CA HIS A 16 6.46 -2.57 2.95
C HIS A 16 7.20 -2.24 4.24
N ILE A 17 8.32 -2.91 4.49
CA ILE A 17 9.19 -2.60 5.64
C ILE A 17 10.21 -1.56 5.18
N VAL A 18 10.23 -0.41 5.84
CA VAL A 18 11.16 0.67 5.52
C VAL A 18 12.59 0.21 5.76
N LEU A 19 13.41 0.22 4.71
CA LEU A 19 14.83 -0.07 4.82
C LEU A 19 15.63 1.19 5.23
N PRO A 20 16.81 1.04 5.84
CA PRO A 20 17.68 2.17 6.15
C PRO A 20 18.04 2.96 4.89
N GLY A 21 17.80 4.28 4.92
CA GLY A 21 18.01 5.18 3.79
C GLY A 21 16.82 5.31 2.83
N GLU A 22 15.75 4.55 3.02
CA GLU A 22 14.53 4.74 2.24
C GLU A 22 13.73 5.95 2.70
N SER A 23 13.01 6.55 1.76
CA SER A 23 12.07 7.63 1.98
C SER A 23 10.73 7.24 1.39
N LEU A 24 9.63 7.82 1.89
CA LEU A 24 8.29 7.60 1.32
C LEU A 24 8.26 7.76 -0.20
N TRP A 25 9.03 8.71 -0.73
CA TRP A 25 9.20 8.91 -2.16
C TRP A 25 9.81 7.69 -2.87
N SER A 26 10.98 7.19 -2.42
CA SER A 26 11.63 6.02 -3.02
C SER A 26 10.79 4.76 -2.86
N ILE A 27 10.16 4.57 -1.70
CA ILE A 27 9.26 3.45 -1.44
C ILE A 27 8.09 3.51 -2.42
N THR A 28 7.44 4.66 -2.55
CA THR A 28 6.34 4.85 -3.50
C THR A 28 6.79 4.60 -4.94
N ALA A 29 7.97 5.08 -5.32
CA ALA A 29 8.53 4.83 -6.65
C ALA A 29 8.76 3.33 -6.92
N HIS A 30 9.17 2.55 -5.91
CA HIS A 30 9.29 1.10 -6.00
C HIS A 30 7.94 0.37 -6.03
N LEU A 31 6.91 0.93 -5.40
CA LEU A 31 5.57 0.34 -5.35
C LEU A 31 4.77 0.58 -6.64
N LEU A 32 5.07 1.65 -7.36
CA LEU A 32 4.39 1.99 -8.61
C LEU A 32 4.83 1.08 -9.77
N PRO A 33 3.95 0.84 -10.75
CA PRO A 33 4.26 0.00 -11.90
C PRO A 33 5.40 0.57 -12.76
N THR A 34 6.13 -0.32 -13.43
CA THR A 34 7.19 0.03 -14.37
C THR A 34 6.68 1.01 -15.43
N GLY A 35 7.29 2.19 -15.51
CA GLY A 35 6.84 3.30 -16.35
C GLY A 35 6.23 4.47 -15.57
N ALA A 36 6.01 4.31 -14.26
CA ALA A 36 5.59 5.41 -13.41
C ALA A 36 6.67 6.48 -13.27
N GLY A 37 6.34 7.69 -13.71
CA GLY A 37 7.22 8.85 -13.61
C GLY A 37 7.14 9.52 -12.23
N ARG A 38 8.09 10.43 -11.97
CA ARG A 38 8.12 11.31 -10.79
C ARG A 38 6.78 11.99 -10.45
N ALA A 39 5.97 12.32 -11.46
CA ALA A 39 4.64 12.91 -11.23
C ALA A 39 3.68 11.93 -10.55
N GLN A 40 3.70 10.64 -10.94
CA GLN A 40 2.89 9.62 -10.27
C GLN A 40 3.40 9.34 -8.85
N VAL A 41 4.72 9.33 -8.65
CA VAL A 41 5.31 9.24 -7.30
C VAL A 41 4.82 10.40 -6.45
N ALA A 42 4.85 11.64 -6.95
CA ALA A 42 4.38 12.85 -6.27
C ALA A 42 2.90 12.77 -5.83
N GLN A 43 2.06 12.10 -6.62
CA GLN A 43 0.65 11.88 -6.31
C GLN A 43 0.43 10.68 -5.37
N GLY A 44 1.31 9.68 -5.44
CA GLY A 44 1.18 8.43 -4.70
C GLY A 44 1.72 8.50 -3.27
N TRP A 45 2.86 9.15 -3.05
CA TRP A 45 3.50 9.17 -1.73
C TRP A 45 2.65 9.84 -0.64
N PRO A 46 1.82 10.88 -0.92
CA PRO A 46 0.92 11.44 0.09
C PRO A 46 -0.19 10.47 0.49
N ALA A 47 -0.64 9.61 -0.45
CA ALA A 47 -1.61 8.56 -0.14
C ALA A 47 -1.00 7.49 0.76
N LEU A 48 0.26 7.09 0.48
CA LEU A 48 1.02 6.20 1.35
C LEU A 48 1.21 6.81 2.75
N TYR A 49 1.59 8.08 2.83
CA TYR A 49 1.73 8.78 4.11
C TYR A 49 0.42 8.83 4.88
N ARG A 50 -0.69 9.22 4.25
CA ARG A 50 -2.00 9.30 4.93
C ARG A 50 -2.46 7.96 5.49
N ALA A 51 -2.22 6.87 4.76
CA ALA A 51 -2.53 5.53 5.23
C ALA A 51 -1.65 5.09 6.44
N ASN A 52 -0.48 5.72 6.62
CA ASN A 52 0.51 5.35 7.63
C ASN A 52 0.88 6.51 8.57
N ALA A 53 0.07 7.56 8.62
CA ALA A 53 0.40 8.79 9.33
C ALA A 53 0.51 8.55 10.83
N ASP A 54 -0.27 7.59 11.35
CA ASP A 54 -0.19 7.13 12.73
C ASP A 54 1.18 6.49 13.06
N ALA A 55 1.71 5.67 12.14
CA ALA A 55 3.00 4.99 12.31
C ALA A 55 4.22 5.89 12.05
N ILE A 56 4.11 6.84 11.11
CA ILE A 56 5.21 7.73 10.70
C ILE A 56 5.27 8.98 11.61
N GLY A 57 4.11 9.43 12.08
CA GLY A 57 3.96 10.70 12.79
C GLY A 57 3.92 11.91 11.85
N PRO A 58 3.98 13.14 12.40
CA PRO A 58 3.71 14.38 11.66
C PRO A 58 4.74 14.74 10.58
N ASN A 59 5.90 14.09 10.60
CA ASN A 59 7.01 14.38 9.70
C ASN A 59 7.22 13.21 8.73
N PRO A 60 6.74 13.31 7.47
CA PRO A 60 6.89 12.25 6.47
C PRO A 60 8.35 11.93 6.13
N SER A 61 9.25 12.92 6.30
CA SER A 61 10.70 12.75 6.08
C SER A 61 11.42 12.02 7.23
N LEU A 62 10.79 11.88 8.40
CA LEU A 62 11.36 11.21 9.58
C LEU A 62 10.91 9.75 9.69
N ILE A 63 10.69 9.12 8.53
CA ILE A 63 10.33 7.71 8.50
C ILE A 63 11.46 6.86 9.09
N ARG A 64 11.12 5.96 10.02
CA ARG A 64 12.11 5.15 10.74
C ARG A 64 12.34 3.83 10.00
N PRO A 65 13.60 3.38 9.86
CA PRO A 65 13.88 2.04 9.39
C PRO A 65 13.21 1.00 10.30
N GLY A 66 12.65 -0.05 9.69
CA GLY A 66 11.86 -1.07 10.39
C GLY A 66 10.39 -0.70 10.60
N THR A 67 9.96 0.51 10.25
CA THR A 67 8.53 0.84 10.22
C THR A 67 7.83 0.01 9.15
N VAL A 68 6.71 -0.58 9.55
CA VAL A 68 5.86 -1.40 8.69
C VAL A 68 4.81 -0.47 8.07
N LEU A 69 4.87 -0.27 6.76
CA LEU A 69 3.92 0.55 6.01
C LEU A 69 2.88 -0.32 5.33
N SER A 70 1.60 -0.02 5.55
CA SER A 70 0.50 -0.55 4.75
C SER A 70 0.47 0.16 3.40
N VAL A 71 0.64 -0.61 2.31
CA VAL A 71 0.53 -0.11 0.94
C VAL A 71 -0.93 -0.14 0.51
N PRO A 72 -1.55 1.04 0.26
CA PRO A 72 -2.92 1.07 -0.23
C PRO A 72 -3.03 0.46 -1.62
N SER A 73 -4.17 -0.18 -1.88
CA SER A 73 -4.56 -0.78 -3.17
C SER A 73 -4.72 0.22 -4.31
N SER A 74 -4.54 1.52 -4.06
CA SER A 74 -4.42 2.55 -5.09
C SER A 74 -3.00 2.66 -5.65
N LEU A 75 -1.99 2.21 -4.91
CA LEU A 75 -0.59 2.16 -5.33
C LEU A 75 -0.21 0.79 -5.88
N ALA A 76 -0.67 -0.27 -5.22
CA ALA A 76 -0.70 -1.60 -5.81
C ALA A 76 -1.84 -1.60 -6.82
N ALA A 77 -1.54 -1.49 -8.12
CA ALA A 77 -2.49 -1.57 -9.23
C ALA A 77 -3.71 -2.46 -8.93
N PRO A 78 -4.91 -2.14 -9.46
CA PRO A 78 -6.15 -2.78 -9.05
C PRO A 78 -5.95 -4.29 -9.05
N SER A 79 -6.12 -4.89 -7.86
CA SER A 79 -6.35 -6.32 -7.76
C SER A 79 -7.37 -6.63 -8.83
N THR A 80 -6.97 -7.33 -9.87
CA THR A 80 -7.90 -8.04 -10.72
C THR A 80 -8.54 -9.08 -9.83
N THR A 81 -9.50 -8.63 -9.01
CA THR A 81 -10.61 -9.44 -8.54
C THR A 81 -11.40 -9.78 -9.79
N THR A 82 -10.89 -10.74 -10.56
CA THR A 82 -11.73 -11.62 -11.37
C THR A 82 -12.31 -12.62 -10.38
N GLY A 83 -13.17 -12.11 -9.49
CA GLY A 83 -14.09 -12.91 -8.72
C GLY A 83 -15.41 -12.91 -9.47
N GLY A 84 -15.71 -14.01 -10.16
CA GLY A 84 -17.08 -14.39 -10.51
C GLY A 84 -17.52 -14.14 -11.96
N ARG A 85 -17.27 -15.12 -12.83
CA ARG A 85 -18.35 -15.89 -13.49
C ARG A 85 -17.73 -17.04 -14.28
N GLU A 86 -17.81 -18.23 -13.67
CA GLU A 86 -17.74 -19.51 -14.35
C GLU A 86 -18.62 -19.47 -15.63
N PRO A 87 -18.09 -19.72 -16.84
CA PRO A 87 -18.93 -19.96 -18.00
C PRO A 87 -19.44 -21.40 -17.90
N SER A 88 -20.65 -21.57 -17.37
CA SER A 88 -21.38 -22.82 -17.51
C SER A 88 -21.64 -23.08 -19.00
N ARG A 89 -21.17 -24.22 -19.51
CA ARG A 89 -21.80 -24.89 -20.63
C ARG A 89 -21.56 -26.40 -20.56
#